data_AF-A0A429BTP0-F1
#
_entry.id   AF-A0A429BTP0-F1
#
_cell.length_a   1.000
_cell.length_b   1.000
_cell.length_c   1.000
_cell.angle_alpha   90.00
_cell.angle_beta   90.00
_cell.angle_gamma   90.00
#
_symmetry.space_group_name_H-M   'P 1'
#
loop_
_entity.id
_entity.type
_entity.pdbx_description
1 polymer ?
#
loop_
_entity_poly.entity_id
_entity_poly.type
_entity_poly.pdbx_seq_one_letter_code
_entity_poly.pdbx_strand_id
1 'polypeptide(L)'
;MATKWINRLEIVLSLGLVLGCLGALTALGATVMIAFFGTATGIGIPLHVHDVPVPVLPVPGAEIVSAAAEVTVRPVGASPAAALFYLLQWAPPTATGLLALFTVVRALRRARSGDRALFSATTAGHLRRLGWILIAGSLVSAVSGTVAQAILSGMLLMTGQMFDPPPGGTLVALVAGLCALGVSEIVRRGVVMLDEVEATI
;
A
#
# COMPACT_ATOMS: atom_id res chain seq x y z
N MET A 1 0.32 24.90 -24.07
CA MET A 1 1.40 24.55 -23.11
C MET A 1 1.01 23.46 -22.10
N ALA A 2 -0.28 23.30 -21.73
CA ALA A 2 -0.75 22.33 -20.75
C ALA A 2 -0.53 20.83 -21.10
N THR A 3 -0.29 20.46 -22.36
CA THR A 3 -0.18 19.04 -22.77
C THR A 3 1.21 18.42 -22.52
N LYS A 4 2.28 19.22 -22.43
CA LYS A 4 3.66 18.69 -22.26
C LYS A 4 3.90 18.09 -20.87
N TRP A 5 3.32 18.67 -19.81
CA TRP A 5 3.52 18.15 -18.45
C TRP A 5 2.73 16.87 -18.20
N ILE A 6 1.51 16.76 -18.75
CA ILE A 6 0.67 15.55 -18.68
C ILE A 6 1.40 14.36 -19.32
N ASN A 7 2.03 14.56 -20.48
CA ASN A 7 2.80 13.51 -21.14
C ASN A 7 3.99 13.04 -20.31
N ARG A 8 4.72 13.97 -19.68
CA ARG A 8 5.85 13.62 -18.80
C ARG A 8 5.36 12.83 -17.59
N LEU A 9 4.26 13.26 -16.97
CA LEU A 9 3.66 12.57 -15.84
C LEU A 9 3.20 11.16 -16.22
N GLU A 10 2.54 11.00 -17.36
CA GLU A 10 2.10 9.69 -17.88
C GLU A 10 3.28 8.73 -18.07
N ILE A 11 4.38 9.21 -18.67
CA ILE A 11 5.59 8.41 -18.89
C ILE A 11 6.20 7.99 -17.55
N VAL A 12 6.36 8.93 -16.62
CA VAL A 12 6.93 8.66 -15.29
C VAL A 12 6.09 7.64 -14.53
N LEU A 13 4.76 7.80 -14.51
CA LEU A 13 3.86 6.87 -13.81
C LEU A 13 3.79 5.51 -14.50
N SER A 14 3.86 5.46 -15.84
CA SER A 14 3.93 4.19 -16.58
C SER A 14 5.23 3.44 -16.29
N LEU A 15 6.36 4.16 -16.24
CA LEU A 15 7.65 3.56 -15.90
C LEU A 15 7.67 3.09 -14.44
N GLY A 16 7.11 3.88 -13.53
CA GLY A 16 6.89 3.47 -12.14
C GLY A 16 6.03 2.22 -12.03
N LEU A 17 4.98 2.08 -12.85
CA LEU A 17 4.13 0.89 -12.88
C LEU A 17 4.91 -0.34 -13.34
N VAL A 18 5.73 -0.22 -14.40
CA VAL A 18 6.57 -1.32 -14.90
C VAL A 18 7.58 -1.74 -13.83
N LEU A 19 8.27 -0.78 -13.21
CA LEU A 19 9.22 -1.06 -12.12
C LEU A 19 8.53 -1.71 -10.93
N GLY A 20 7.34 -1.25 -10.56
CA GLY A 20 6.54 -1.86 -9.49
C GLY A 20 6.14 -3.31 -9.82
N CYS A 21 5.74 -3.60 -11.05
CA CYS A 21 5.44 -4.97 -11.50
C CYS A 21 6.69 -5.86 -11.45
N LEU A 22 7.85 -5.36 -11.89
CA LEU A 22 9.11 -6.10 -11.78
C LEU A 22 9.48 -6.37 -10.31
N GLY A 23 9.34 -5.37 -9.44
CA GLY A 23 9.52 -5.54 -8.00
C GLY A 23 8.60 -6.61 -7.41
N ALA A 24 7.30 -6.59 -7.76
CA ALA A 24 6.35 -7.61 -7.31
C ALA A 24 6.72 -9.02 -7.80
N LEU A 25 7.20 -9.16 -9.04
CA LEU A 25 7.70 -10.43 -9.55
C LEU A 25 8.93 -10.93 -8.78
N THR A 26 9.85 -10.03 -8.42
CA THR A 26 11.01 -10.41 -7.59
C THR A 26 10.58 -10.85 -6.19
N ALA A 27 9.61 -10.18 -5.57
CA ALA A 27 9.07 -10.55 -4.27
C ALA A 27 8.30 -11.89 -4.30
N LEU A 28 7.59 -12.17 -5.40
CA LEU A 28 7.00 -13.50 -5.65
C LEU A 28 8.08 -14.57 -5.77
N GLY A 29 9.15 -14.30 -6.52
CA GLY A 29 10.30 -15.19 -6.61
C GLY A 29 10.90 -15.50 -5.24
N ALA A 30 11.10 -14.47 -4.40
CA ALA A 30 11.56 -14.64 -3.02
C ALA A 30 10.60 -15.49 -2.17
N THR A 31 9.28 -15.28 -2.34
CA THR A 31 8.25 -16.07 -1.67
C THR A 31 8.33 -17.56 -2.04
N VAL A 32 8.49 -17.85 -3.33
CA VAL A 32 8.68 -19.22 -3.84
C VAL A 32 9.98 -19.83 -3.28
N MET A 33 11.05 -19.04 -3.22
CA MET A 33 12.31 -19.50 -2.61
C MET A 33 12.13 -19.88 -1.14
N ILE A 34 11.47 -19.04 -0.34
CA ILE A 34 11.14 -19.36 1.07
C ILE A 34 10.33 -20.65 1.17
N ALA A 35 9.32 -20.83 0.31
CA ALA A 35 8.40 -21.96 0.36
C ALA A 35 9.08 -23.30 0.10
N PHE A 36 9.96 -23.37 -0.90
CA PHE A 36 10.45 -24.64 -1.45
C PHE A 36 11.93 -24.93 -1.19
N PHE A 37 12.75 -23.90 -1.04
CA PHE A 37 14.21 -24.05 -0.94
C PHE A 37 14.78 -23.50 0.37
N GLY A 38 13.99 -22.73 1.11
CA GLY A 38 14.47 -21.91 2.22
C GLY A 38 15.24 -20.69 1.73
N THR A 39 15.75 -19.88 2.66
CA THR A 39 16.48 -18.64 2.31
C THR A 39 17.95 -18.70 2.67
N ALA A 40 18.79 -18.25 1.72
CA ALA A 40 20.14 -17.79 2.04
C ALA A 40 20.06 -16.45 2.80
N THR A 41 21.10 -16.13 3.56
CA THR A 41 21.22 -14.96 4.45
C THR A 41 20.56 -13.68 3.90
N GLY A 42 19.68 -13.05 4.70
CA GLY A 42 19.16 -11.69 4.44
C GLY A 42 17.68 -11.57 4.11
N ILE A 43 16.98 -12.65 3.78
CA ILE A 43 15.52 -12.63 3.53
C ILE A 43 14.80 -13.25 4.73
N GLY A 44 14.12 -12.39 5.48
CA GLY A 44 13.34 -12.76 6.66
C GLY A 44 12.08 -11.91 6.78
N ILE A 45 11.19 -12.32 7.67
CA ILE A 45 9.94 -11.63 7.94
C ILE A 45 10.22 -10.60 9.04
N PRO A 46 10.13 -9.29 8.75
CA PRO A 46 10.35 -8.28 9.78
C PRO A 46 9.19 -8.31 10.77
N LEU A 47 9.55 -8.47 12.05
CA LEU A 47 8.69 -8.32 13.20
C LEU A 47 9.10 -7.07 13.96
N HIS A 48 8.14 -6.25 14.33
CA HIS A 48 8.36 -5.15 15.26
C HIS A 48 8.08 -5.64 16.66
N VAL A 49 9.09 -5.78 17.51
CA VAL A 49 8.98 -6.25 18.91
C VAL A 49 9.10 -5.05 19.85
N HIS A 50 8.17 -4.92 20.79
CA HIS A 50 8.18 -3.88 21.82
C HIS A 50 8.69 -4.43 23.16
N ASP A 51 9.05 -3.52 24.06
CA ASP A 51 9.58 -3.80 25.39
C ASP A 51 10.80 -4.71 25.38
N VAL A 52 11.69 -4.47 24.41
CA VAL A 52 12.96 -5.18 24.35
C VAL A 52 13.84 -4.72 25.51
N PRO A 53 14.34 -5.64 26.35
CA PRO A 53 15.21 -5.27 27.46
C PRO A 53 16.46 -4.58 26.88
N VAL A 54 16.66 -3.30 27.22
CA VAL A 54 17.85 -2.55 26.82
C VAL A 54 18.92 -2.77 27.89
N PRO A 55 20.02 -3.47 27.61
CA PRO A 55 21.05 -3.78 28.60
C PRO A 55 21.93 -2.56 28.99
N VAL A 56 21.55 -1.34 28.57
CA VAL A 56 22.36 -0.13 28.75
C VAL A 56 21.77 0.73 29.85
N LEU A 57 22.62 1.22 30.76
CA LEU A 57 22.23 2.22 31.75
C LEU A 57 21.78 3.50 31.05
N PRO A 58 20.59 4.04 31.37
CA PRO A 58 20.20 5.35 30.86
C PRO A 58 21.23 6.41 31.30
N VAL A 59 21.50 7.35 30.41
CA VAL A 59 22.32 8.53 30.72
C VAL A 59 21.73 9.22 31.96
N PRO A 60 22.54 9.74 32.92
CA PRO A 60 22.00 10.40 34.10
C PRO A 60 20.99 11.49 33.73
N GLY A 61 19.76 11.37 34.25
CA GLY A 61 18.65 12.28 33.95
C GLY A 61 17.75 11.86 32.78
N ALA A 62 18.01 10.72 32.12
CA ALA A 62 17.12 10.14 31.13
C ALA A 62 16.39 8.90 31.69
N GLU A 63 15.15 8.70 31.26
CA GLU A 63 14.37 7.49 31.55
C GLU A 63 14.05 6.80 30.23
N ILE A 64 14.27 5.48 30.16
CA ILE A 64 13.86 4.67 29.02
C ILE A 64 12.39 4.29 29.26
N VAL A 65 11.48 4.99 28.60
CA VAL A 65 10.03 4.76 28.74
C VAL A 65 9.58 3.55 27.91
N SER A 66 10.15 3.36 26.72
CA SER A 66 9.90 2.18 25.87
C SER A 66 11.05 1.95 24.91
N ALA A 67 11.23 0.69 24.51
CA ALA A 67 12.21 0.29 23.50
C ALA A 67 11.54 -0.67 22.50
N ALA A 68 11.73 -0.39 21.21
CA ALA A 68 11.25 -1.24 20.13
C ALA A 68 12.45 -1.73 19.31
N ALA A 69 12.39 -2.96 18.83
CA ALA A 69 13.37 -3.51 17.90
C ALA A 69 12.68 -4.13 16.69
N GLU A 70 13.28 -3.96 15.52
CA GLU A 70 12.91 -4.69 14.32
C GLU A 70 13.73 -5.99 14.26
N VAL A 71 13.04 -7.12 14.35
CA VAL A 71 13.65 -8.45 14.34
C VAL A 71 13.25 -9.15 13.05
N THR A 72 14.22 -9.57 12.25
CA THR A 72 13.96 -10.37 11.06
C THR A 72 13.94 -11.86 11.40
N VAL A 73 12.78 -12.50 11.27
CA VAL A 73 12.64 -13.94 11.49
C VAL A 73 12.98 -14.71 10.22
N ARG A 74 13.85 -15.71 10.36
CA ARG A 74 14.25 -16.57 9.24
C ARG A 74 13.80 -18.01 9.47
N PRO A 75 13.05 -18.62 8.53
CA PRO A 75 12.79 -20.05 8.57
C PRO A 75 14.08 -20.83 8.27
N VAL A 76 14.30 -21.92 9.01
CA VAL A 76 15.39 -22.87 8.72
C VAL A 76 14.87 -23.90 7.73
N GLY A 77 15.37 -23.87 6.50
CA GLY A 77 14.90 -24.74 5.41
C GLY A 77 13.60 -24.28 4.75
N ALA A 78 13.01 -25.17 3.96
CA ALA A 78 11.77 -24.90 3.23
C ALA A 78 10.59 -24.73 4.21
N SER A 79 9.88 -23.60 4.13
CA SER A 79 8.74 -23.31 5.01
C SER A 79 7.61 -22.64 4.24
N PRO A 80 6.63 -23.42 3.76
CA PRO A 80 5.44 -22.88 3.09
C PRO A 80 4.64 -21.90 3.97
N ALA A 81 4.60 -22.14 5.29
CA ALA A 81 3.92 -21.26 6.24
C ALA A 81 4.63 -19.89 6.35
N ALA A 82 5.96 -19.88 6.47
CA ALA A 82 6.72 -18.63 6.47
C ALA A 82 6.57 -17.87 5.14
N ALA A 83 6.57 -18.59 4.00
CA ALA A 83 6.31 -17.98 2.70
C ALA A 83 4.92 -17.35 2.62
N LEU A 84 3.90 -18.00 3.18
CA LEU A 84 2.54 -17.46 3.24
C LEU A 84 2.49 -16.15 4.07
N PHE A 85 3.13 -16.12 5.24
CA PHE A 85 3.17 -14.90 6.06
C PHE A 85 3.94 -13.76 5.38
N TYR A 86 5.07 -14.09 4.75
CA TYR A 86 5.80 -13.12 3.94
C TYR A 86 4.92 -12.56 2.83
N LEU A 87 4.21 -13.41 2.09
CA LEU A 87 3.28 -13.01 1.04
C LEU A 87 2.14 -12.12 1.56
N LEU A 88 1.53 -12.48 2.69
CA LEU A 88 0.48 -11.70 3.34
C LEU A 88 0.95 -10.29 3.74
N GLN A 89 2.23 -10.16 4.10
CA GLN A 89 2.78 -8.88 4.53
C GLN A 89 3.01 -7.90 3.38
N TRP A 90 3.55 -8.37 2.24
CA TRP A 90 3.93 -7.47 1.14
C TRP A 90 2.91 -7.44 -0.01
N ALA A 91 2.19 -8.54 -0.29
CA ALA A 91 1.38 -8.64 -1.49
C ALA A 91 0.14 -7.74 -1.48
N PRO A 92 -0.66 -7.65 -0.40
CA PRO A 92 -1.81 -6.75 -0.36
C PRO A 92 -1.49 -5.27 -0.58
N PRO A 93 -0.49 -4.66 0.10
CA PRO A 93 -0.16 -3.26 -0.15
C PRO A 93 0.43 -3.05 -1.55
N THR A 94 1.23 -4.01 -2.04
CA THR A 94 1.81 -3.92 -3.40
C THR A 94 0.73 -4.01 -4.47
N ALA A 95 -0.22 -4.95 -4.37
CA ALA A 95 -1.33 -5.08 -5.29
C ALA A 95 -2.21 -3.82 -5.29
N THR A 96 -2.47 -3.27 -4.10
CA THR A 96 -3.21 -2.00 -3.93
C THR A 96 -2.51 -0.86 -4.64
N GLY A 97 -1.20 -0.68 -4.41
CA GLY A 97 -0.39 0.36 -5.04
C GLY A 97 -0.34 0.23 -6.55
N LEU A 98 -0.15 -0.98 -7.08
CA LEU A 98 -0.14 -1.25 -8.52
C LEU A 98 -1.49 -0.99 -9.18
N LEU A 99 -2.60 -1.42 -8.55
CA LEU A 99 -3.95 -1.14 -9.04
C LEU A 99 -4.25 0.35 -9.03
N ALA A 100 -3.91 1.06 -7.95
CA ALA A 100 -4.06 2.51 -7.86
C ALA A 100 -3.27 3.21 -8.97
N LEU A 101 -1.99 2.89 -9.12
CA LEU A 101 -1.12 3.47 -10.15
C LEU A 101 -1.62 3.16 -11.56
N PHE A 102 -2.05 1.93 -11.83
CA PHE A 102 -2.66 1.55 -13.10
C PHE A 102 -3.92 2.37 -13.40
N THR A 103 -4.78 2.60 -12.40
CA THR A 103 -5.98 3.44 -12.60
C THR A 103 -5.63 4.90 -12.88
N VAL A 104 -4.60 5.46 -12.24
CA VAL A 104 -4.11 6.82 -12.53
C VAL A 104 -3.56 6.92 -13.95
N VAL A 105 -2.70 5.98 -14.36
CA VAL A 105 -2.14 5.95 -15.73
C VAL A 105 -3.25 5.86 -16.77
N ARG A 106 -4.26 5.02 -16.53
CA ARG A 106 -5.42 4.88 -17.42
C ARG A 106 -6.26 6.15 -17.48
N ALA A 107 -6.46 6.82 -16.35
CA ALA A 107 -7.18 8.10 -16.29
C ALA A 107 -6.42 9.21 -17.06
N LEU A 108 -5.11 9.32 -16.87
CA LEU A 108 -4.26 10.29 -17.57
C LEU A 108 -4.24 10.08 -19.09
N ARG A 109 -4.12 8.83 -19.54
CA ARG A 109 -4.20 8.48 -20.97
C ARG A 109 -5.50 8.93 -21.62
N ARG A 110 -6.61 8.82 -20.89
CA ARG A 110 -7.94 9.25 -21.37
C ARG A 110 -8.11 10.76 -21.30
N ALA A 111 -7.61 11.42 -20.25
CA ALA A 111 -7.61 12.88 -20.16
C ALA A 111 -6.85 13.52 -21.33
N ARG A 112 -5.79 12.86 -21.82
CA ARG A 112 -5.04 13.29 -23.00
C ARG A 112 -5.84 13.20 -24.32
N SER A 113 -6.83 12.32 -24.40
CA SER A 113 -7.58 12.10 -25.64
C SER A 113 -8.76 13.06 -25.89
N GLY A 114 -9.06 14.03 -25.00
CA GLY A 114 -10.10 15.02 -25.28
C GLY A 114 -10.22 16.18 -24.26
N ASP A 115 -10.58 17.38 -24.73
CA ASP A 115 -10.61 18.63 -23.94
C ASP A 115 -11.73 18.71 -22.88
N ARG A 116 -12.86 18.01 -23.06
CA ARG A 116 -13.93 17.91 -22.03
C ARG A 116 -13.65 16.84 -20.95
N ALA A 117 -12.49 16.18 -20.99
CA ALA A 117 -12.25 14.96 -20.19
C ALA A 117 -11.98 15.19 -18.70
N LEU A 118 -11.58 16.40 -18.25
CA LEU A 118 -11.29 16.63 -16.82
C LEU A 118 -12.54 16.74 -15.95
N PHE A 119 -13.63 17.31 -16.50
CA PHE A 119 -14.94 17.40 -15.84
C PHE A 119 -15.94 16.53 -16.59
N SER A 120 -15.69 15.23 -16.63
CA SER A 120 -16.58 14.26 -17.24
C SER A 120 -17.05 13.24 -16.22
N ALA A 121 -18.24 12.68 -16.45
CA ALA A 121 -18.74 11.53 -15.71
C ALA A 121 -17.74 10.36 -15.70
N THR A 122 -16.94 10.23 -16.77
CA THR A 122 -15.90 9.20 -16.85
C THR A 122 -14.76 9.47 -15.88
N THR A 123 -14.28 10.70 -15.71
CA THR A 123 -13.22 11.04 -14.76
C THR A 123 -13.67 10.87 -13.32
N ALA A 124 -14.90 11.29 -12.98
CA ALA A 124 -15.52 10.95 -11.71
C ALA A 124 -15.53 9.43 -11.46
N GLY A 125 -15.91 8.63 -12.46
CA GLY A 125 -15.86 7.17 -12.37
C GLY A 125 -14.47 6.60 -12.05
N HIS A 126 -13.40 7.16 -12.63
CA HIS A 126 -12.03 6.71 -12.34
C HIS A 126 -11.59 7.11 -10.92
N LEU A 127 -11.89 8.34 -10.48
CA LEU A 127 -11.59 8.81 -9.12
C LEU A 127 -12.34 7.98 -8.08
N ARG A 128 -13.61 7.63 -8.34
CA ARG A 128 -14.39 6.74 -7.48
C ARG A 128 -13.76 5.36 -7.37
N ARG A 129 -13.34 4.79 -8.50
CA ARG A 129 -12.67 3.49 -8.53
C ARG A 129 -11.34 3.53 -7.78
N LEU A 130 -10.55 4.59 -7.97
CA LEU A 130 -9.29 4.80 -7.27
C LEU A 130 -9.52 4.91 -5.75
N GLY A 131 -10.53 5.68 -5.33
CA GLY A 131 -10.92 5.81 -3.93
C GLY A 131 -11.24 4.45 -3.30
N TRP A 132 -12.05 3.63 -3.98
CA TRP A 132 -12.37 2.27 -3.51
C TRP A 132 -11.17 1.34 -3.47
N ILE A 133 -10.28 1.38 -4.48
CA ILE A 133 -9.06 0.58 -4.49
C ILE A 133 -8.20 0.92 -3.26
N LEU A 134 -8.00 2.20 -2.98
CA LEU A 134 -7.19 2.64 -1.85
C LEU A 134 -7.81 2.27 -0.50
N ILE A 135 -9.11 2.51 -0.31
CA ILE A 135 -9.81 2.19 0.94
C ILE A 135 -9.81 0.67 1.17
N ALA A 136 -10.34 -0.10 0.22
CA ALA A 136 -10.43 -1.56 0.37
C ALA A 136 -9.04 -2.19 0.49
N GLY A 137 -8.09 -1.75 -0.33
CA GLY A 137 -6.71 -2.22 -0.30
C GLY A 137 -6.00 -1.91 1.00
N SER A 138 -6.17 -0.69 1.55
CA SER A 138 -5.62 -0.32 2.86
C SER A 138 -6.20 -1.16 4.00
N LEU A 139 -7.50 -1.46 3.96
CA LEU A 139 -8.18 -2.27 4.96
C LEU A 139 -7.66 -3.71 4.91
N VAL A 140 -7.61 -4.31 3.71
CA VAL A 140 -7.09 -5.66 3.51
C VAL A 140 -5.62 -5.74 3.93
N SER A 141 -4.80 -4.75 3.58
CA SER A 141 -3.39 -4.69 3.97
C SER A 141 -3.22 -4.57 5.48
N ALA A 142 -4.06 -3.77 6.14
CA ALA A 142 -4.04 -3.63 7.59
C ALA A 142 -4.39 -4.96 8.28
N VAL A 143 -5.50 -5.60 7.87
CA VAL A 143 -5.95 -6.86 8.46
C VAL A 143 -4.97 -8.01 8.19
N SER A 144 -4.45 -8.12 6.98
CA SER A 144 -3.46 -9.17 6.65
C SER A 144 -2.15 -8.99 7.42
N GLY A 145 -1.67 -7.74 7.55
CA GLY A 145 -0.49 -7.43 8.34
C GLY A 145 -0.66 -7.76 9.82
N THR A 146 -1.77 -7.35 10.44
CA THR A 146 -2.04 -7.64 11.86
C THR A 146 -2.19 -9.13 12.11
N VAL A 147 -2.90 -9.86 11.24
CA VAL A 147 -3.07 -11.32 11.37
C VAL A 147 -1.75 -12.05 11.18
N ALA A 148 -0.97 -11.72 10.15
CA ALA A 148 0.32 -12.35 9.91
C ALA A 148 1.28 -12.11 11.09
N GLN A 149 1.34 -10.88 11.59
CA GLN A 149 2.20 -10.52 12.71
C GLN A 149 1.75 -11.21 14.01
N ALA A 150 0.46 -11.27 14.30
CA ALA A 150 -0.08 -11.92 15.51
C ALA A 150 0.17 -13.44 15.52
N ILE A 151 0.04 -14.10 14.38
CA ILE A 151 0.31 -15.54 14.29
C ILE A 151 1.81 -15.79 14.45
N LEU A 152 2.64 -15.01 13.77
CA LEU A 152 4.09 -15.21 13.75
C LEU A 152 4.72 -14.86 15.11
N SER A 153 4.21 -13.84 15.80
CA SER A 153 4.60 -13.54 17.18
C SER A 153 4.17 -14.66 18.13
N GLY A 154 2.94 -15.17 18.04
CA GLY A 154 2.48 -16.29 18.87
C GLY A 154 3.27 -17.59 18.67
N MET A 155 3.84 -17.80 17.47
CA MET A 155 4.72 -18.94 17.18
C MET A 155 6.13 -18.80 17.78
N LEU A 156 6.62 -17.58 17.99
CA LEU A 156 8.01 -17.32 18.38
C LEU A 156 8.17 -16.83 19.83
N LEU A 157 7.18 -16.10 20.32
CA LEU A 157 7.18 -15.49 21.64
C LEU A 157 6.07 -16.19 22.44
N MET A 158 6.47 -17.11 23.33
CA MET A 158 5.57 -17.74 24.29
C MET A 158 4.94 -16.74 25.31
N THR A 159 5.25 -15.44 25.20
CA THR A 159 4.84 -14.40 26.14
C THR A 159 4.04 -13.31 25.44
N GLY A 160 2.86 -13.02 26.00
CA GLY A 160 1.83 -12.15 25.43
C GLY A 160 2.19 -10.66 25.40
N GLN A 161 3.17 -10.29 24.58
CA GLN A 161 3.41 -8.90 24.24
C GLN A 161 2.33 -8.41 23.27
N MET A 162 1.73 -7.25 23.58
CA MET A 162 0.78 -6.58 22.71
C MET A 162 1.53 -5.85 21.58
N PHE A 163 1.03 -5.99 20.35
CA PHE A 163 1.63 -5.37 19.17
C PHE A 163 0.70 -4.29 18.61
N ASP A 164 1.29 -3.17 18.21
CA ASP A 164 0.57 -2.06 17.58
C ASP A 164 0.34 -2.30 16.07
N PRO A 165 -0.71 -1.69 15.49
CA PRO A 165 -1.10 -1.88 14.10
C PRO A 165 -0.04 -1.34 13.12
N PRO A 166 -0.09 -1.76 11.83
CA PRO A 166 0.95 -1.48 10.85
C PRO A 166 1.21 0.02 10.65
N PRO A 167 2.44 0.39 10.20
CA PRO A 167 2.91 1.77 10.11
C PRO A 167 1.99 2.66 9.26
N GLY A 168 1.99 3.96 9.55
CA GLY A 168 1.01 4.98 9.10
C GLY A 168 0.74 5.13 7.59
N GLY A 169 1.38 4.34 6.72
CA GLY A 169 1.05 4.24 5.29
C GLY A 169 -0.39 3.78 5.02
N THR A 170 -0.99 2.98 5.91
CA THR A 170 -2.41 2.58 5.83
C THR A 170 -3.35 3.77 6.01
N LEU A 171 -3.08 4.64 6.98
CA LEU A 171 -3.85 5.86 7.21
C LEU A 171 -3.72 6.83 6.03
N VAL A 172 -2.51 7.01 5.50
CA VAL A 172 -2.29 7.86 4.32
C VAL A 172 -3.08 7.36 3.12
N ALA A 173 -3.06 6.05 2.85
CA ALA A 173 -3.81 5.46 1.75
C ALA A 173 -5.33 5.60 1.96
N LEU A 174 -5.82 5.40 3.19
CA LEU A 174 -7.23 5.58 3.53
C LEU A 174 -7.69 7.02 3.30
N VAL A 175 -6.94 8.00 3.81
CA VAL A 175 -7.22 9.43 3.63
C VAL A 175 -7.19 9.80 2.15
N ALA A 176 -6.17 9.36 1.41
CA ALA A 176 -6.10 9.58 -0.03
C ALA A 176 -7.31 8.97 -0.78
N GLY A 177 -7.77 7.79 -0.35
CA GLY A 177 -8.96 7.14 -0.89
C GLY A 177 -10.25 7.93 -0.63
N LEU A 178 -10.42 8.43 0.60
CA LEU A 178 -11.55 9.31 0.96
C LEU A 178 -11.52 10.62 0.19
N CYS A 179 -10.35 11.25 0.04
CA CYS A 179 -10.19 12.44 -0.80
C CYS A 179 -10.58 12.17 -2.25
N ALA A 180 -10.16 11.04 -2.82
CA ALA A 180 -10.53 10.68 -4.20
C ALA A 180 -12.04 10.48 -4.37
N LEU A 181 -12.73 9.87 -3.39
CA LEU A 181 -14.19 9.77 -3.38
C LEU A 181 -14.85 11.15 -3.28
N GLY A 182 -14.35 12.03 -2.41
CA GLY A 182 -14.85 13.39 -2.24
C GLY A 182 -14.75 14.20 -3.54
N VAL A 183 -13.57 14.20 -4.17
CA VAL A 183 -13.36 14.88 -5.47
C VAL A 183 -14.25 14.26 -6.56
N SER A 184 -14.40 12.94 -6.59
CA SER A 184 -15.31 12.28 -7.53
C SER A 184 -16.75 12.80 -7.41
N GLU A 185 -17.25 13.00 -6.19
CA GLU A 185 -18.62 13.47 -5.97
C GLU A 185 -18.78 14.94 -6.36
N ILE A 186 -17.78 15.77 -6.07
CA ILE A 186 -17.74 17.18 -6.51
C ILE A 186 -17.79 17.26 -8.04
N VAL A 187 -16.96 16.49 -8.74
CA VAL A 187 -16.95 16.44 -10.21
C VAL A 187 -18.29 15.96 -10.75
N ARG A 188 -18.89 14.92 -10.14
CA ARG A 188 -20.20 14.41 -10.57
C ARG A 188 -21.29 15.48 -10.47
N ARG A 189 -21.35 16.22 -9.36
CA ARG A 189 -22.32 17.30 -9.16
C ARG A 189 -22.07 18.47 -10.12
N GLY A 190 -20.81 18.81 -10.37
CA GLY A 190 -20.43 19.84 -11.34
C GLY A 190 -20.86 19.52 -12.76
N VAL A 191 -20.78 18.25 -13.19
CA VAL A 191 -21.26 17.82 -14.51
C VAL A 191 -22.78 17.98 -14.62
N VAL A 192 -23.54 17.53 -13.62
CA VAL A 192 -25.01 17.67 -13.63
C VAL A 192 -25.44 19.14 -13.71
N MET A 193 -24.77 20.00 -12.94
CA MET A 193 -25.05 21.45 -12.97
C MET A 193 -24.71 22.06 -14.34
N LEU A 194 -23.65 21.59 -15.01
CA LEU A 194 -23.30 22.05 -16.35
C LEU A 194 -24.32 21.60 -17.40
N ASP A 195 -24.80 20.36 -17.31
CA ASP A 195 -25.86 19.84 -18.18
C ASP A 195 -27.17 20.63 -17.99
N GLU A 196 -27.52 21.01 -16.76
CA GLU A 196 -28.69 21.85 -16.46
C GLU A 196 -28.59 23.25 -17.08
N VAL A 197 -27.40 23.87 -17.04
CA VAL A 197 -27.13 25.18 -17.65
C VAL A 197 -27.15 25.09 -19.17
N GLU A 198 -26.55 24.06 -19.78
CA GLU A 198 -26.60 23.86 -21.23
C GLU A 198 -28.05 23.59 -21.71
N ALA A 199 -28.91 22.99 -20.88
CA ALA A 199 -30.31 22.73 -21.23
C ALA A 199 -31.24 23.96 -21.11
N THR A 200 -30.81 25.03 -20.42
CA THR A 200 -31.62 26.24 -20.23
C THR A 200 -31.32 27.36 -21.25
N ILE A 201 -30.21 27.26 -21.98
CA ILE A 201 -29.79 28.21 -23.03
C ILE A 201 -30.28 27.73 -24.39
#